data_AF-A0A2R7KHP4-F1
#
_entry.id   AF-A0A2R7KHP4-F1
#
_cell.length_a   1.000
_cell.length_b   1.000
_cell.length_c   1.000
_cell.angle_alpha   90.00
_cell.angle_beta   90.00
_cell.angle_gamma   90.00
#
_symmetry.space_group_name_H-M   'P 1'
#
loop_
_entity.id
_entity.type
_entity.pdbx_description
1 polymer ?
#
loop_
_entity_poly.entity_id
_entity_poly.type
_entity_poly.pdbx_seq_one_letter_code
_entity_poly.pdbx_strand_id
1 'polypeptide(L)' 'MTENEISYVVRGAIFKVYNNLGPGLFESIYESALFYELVKLDLKVQKQVEVTIPYEEITLDHAF' A
#
# COMPACT_ATOMS: atom_id res chain seq x y z
N MET A 1 14.91 -3.44 12.02
CA MET A 1 14.04 -4.60 11.77
C MET A 1 14.60 -5.37 10.59
N THR A 2 14.57 -6.69 10.67
CA THR A 2 14.80 -7.59 9.53
C THR A 2 13.61 -7.53 8.58
N GLU A 3 13.80 -7.98 7.34
CA GLU A 3 12.73 -8.09 6.34
C GLU A 3 11.54 -8.91 6.86
N ASN A 4 11.81 -10.03 7.54
CA ASN A 4 10.77 -10.89 8.10
C ASN A 4 9.94 -10.16 9.16
N GLU A 5 10.58 -9.43 10.08
CA GLU A 5 9.88 -8.63 11.10
C GLU A 5 8.99 -7.56 10.45
N ILE A 6 9.48 -6.87 9.42
CA ILE A 6 8.70 -5.88 8.66
C ILE A 6 7.49 -6.56 8.01
N SER A 7 7.68 -7.72 7.39
CA SER A 7 6.60 -8.50 6.77
C SER A 7 5.48 -8.85 7.76
N TYR A 8 5.82 -9.29 8.99
CA TYR A 8 4.83 -9.56 10.02
C TYR A 8 4.03 -8.31 10.42
N VAL A 9 4.70 -7.17 10.57
CA VAL A 9 4.05 -5.89 10.91
C VAL A 9 3.10 -5.45 9.80
N VAL A 10 3.54 -5.49 8.54
CA VAL A 10 2.72 -5.12 7.37
C VAL A 10 1.50 -6.02 7.26
N ARG A 11 1.66 -7.34 7.41
CA ARG A 11 0.53 -8.29 7.40
C ARG A 11 -0.48 -7.99 8.50
N GLY A 12 -0.01 -7.68 9.71
CA GLY A 12 -0.88 -7.27 10.81
C GLY A 12 -1.73 -6.03 10.48
N ALA A 13 -1.11 -5.01 9.86
CA ALA A 13 -1.80 -3.81 9.40
C ALA A 13 -2.86 -4.13 8.34
N ILE A 14 -2.55 -4.99 7.36
CA ILE A 14 -3.51 -5.42 6.33
C ILE A 14 -4.75 -6.09 6.95
N PHE A 15 -4.54 -7.05 7.86
CA PHE A 15 -5.67 -7.72 8.54
C PHE A 15 -6.48 -6.74 9.36
N LYS A 16 -5.84 -5.77 10.03
CA LYS A 16 -6.54 -4.73 10.78
C LYS A 16 -7.41 -3.88 9.87
N VAL A 17 -6.89 -3.43 8.72
CA VAL A 17 -7.66 -2.67 7.72
C VAL A 17 -8.86 -3.49 7.23
N TYR A 18 -8.64 -4.74 6.82
CA TYR A 18 -9.71 -5.61 6.34
C TYR A 18 -10.80 -5.86 7.39
N ASN A 19 -10.40 -6.14 8.64
CA ASN A 19 -11.35 -6.39 9.72
C ASN A 19 -12.20 -5.17 10.09
N ASN A 20 -11.71 -3.95 9.84
CA ASN A 20 -12.45 -2.73 10.10
C ASN A 20 -13.33 -2.30 8.91
N LEU A 21 -12.83 -2.43 7.68
CA LEU A 21 -13.51 -1.93 6.48
C LEU A 21 -14.38 -2.96 5.77
N GLY A 22 -14.04 -4.25 5.88
CA GLY A 22 -14.64 -5.30 5.07
C GLY A 22 -14.29 -5.18 3.57
N PRO A 23 -14.83 -6.08 2.73
CA PRO A 23 -14.65 -6.05 1.28
C PRO A 23 -15.62 -5.08 0.57
N GLY A 24 -15.30 -4.73 -0.69
CA GLY A 24 -16.23 -4.04 -1.60
C GLY A 24 -16.02 -2.53 -1.77
N LEU A 25 -14.95 -1.98 -1.20
CA LEU A 25 -14.58 -0.57 -1.38
C LEU A 25 -13.60 -0.40 -2.55
N PHE A 26 -13.43 0.85 -2.98
CA PHE A 26 -12.40 1.20 -3.96
C PHE A 26 -11.00 0.97 -3.39
N GLU A 27 -10.08 0.62 -4.27
CA GLU A 27 -8.66 0.43 -3.94
C GLU A 27 -8.06 1.64 -3.20
N SER A 28 -8.36 2.86 -3.63
CA SER A 28 -7.88 4.11 -3.01
C SER A 28 -8.27 4.24 -1.52
N ILE A 29 -9.37 3.63 -1.11
CA ILE A 29 -9.79 3.59 0.30
C ILE A 29 -8.90 2.64 1.10
N TYR A 30 -8.63 1.45 0.56
CA TYR A 30 -7.71 0.50 1.21
C TYR A 30 -6.28 1.02 1.26
N GLU A 31 -5.82 1.67 0.18
CA GLU A 31 -4.51 2.33 0.14
C GLU A 31 -4.39 3.37 1.26
N SER A 32 -5.37 4.27 1.35
CA SER A 32 -5.35 5.36 2.34
C SER A 32 -5.39 4.83 3.78
N ALA A 33 -6.19 3.79 4.03
CA ALA A 33 -6.28 3.17 5.35
C ALA A 33 -4.98 2.43 5.72
N LEU A 34 -4.39 1.68 4.78
CA LEU A 34 -3.15 0.95 5.02
C LEU A 34 -1.96 1.90 5.19
N PHE A 35 -1.88 2.96 4.39
CA PHE A 35 -0.86 3.99 4.54
C PHE A 35 -0.90 4.61 5.93
N TYR A 36 -2.10 4.98 6.41
CA TYR A 36 -2.28 5.48 7.77
C TYR A 36 -1.82 4.48 8.85
N GLU A 37 -2.21 3.21 8.74
CA GLU A 37 -1.81 2.18 9.73
C GLU A 37 -0.30 1.94 9.75
N LEU A 38 0.36 1.91 8.58
CA LEU A 38 1.81 1.70 8.51
C LEU A 38 2.60 2.91 9.01
N VAL A 39 2.16 4.14 8.70
CA VAL A 39 2.77 5.36 9.24
C VAL A 39 2.60 5.43 10.76
N LYS A 40 1.45 5.01 11.29
CA LYS A 40 1.20 4.94 12.74
C LYS A 40 2.12 3.93 13.45
N LEU A 41 2.64 2.94 12.74
CA LEU A 41 3.63 1.98 13.22
C LEU A 41 5.08 2.47 13.08
N ASP A 42 5.26 3.77 12.80
CA ASP A 42 6.56 4.44 12.62
C ASP A 42 7.39 3.86 11.45
N LEU A 43 6.71 3.25 10.48
CA LEU A 43 7.35 2.79 9.24
C LEU A 43 7.51 3.96 8.27
N LYS A 44 8.62 3.94 7.53
CA LYS A 44 8.82 4.83 6.39
C LYS A 44 8.07 4.28 5.18
N VAL A 45 7.03 4.97 4.77
CA VAL A 45 6.13 4.53 3.70
C VAL A 45 5.92 5.64 2.70
N GLN A 46 5.84 5.27 1.43
CA GLN A 46 5.41 6.12 0.32
C GLN A 46 4.27 5.39 -0.39
N LYS A 47 3.33 6.14 -0.97
CA LYS A 47 2.21 5.61 -1.74
C LYS A 47 2.18 6.28 -3.11
N GLN A 48 1.67 5.57 -4.12
CA GLN A 48 1.63 6.03 -5.51
C GLN A 48 2.98 6.61 -5.97
N VAL A 49 4.07 5.91 -5.66
CA VAL A 49 5.39 6.31 -6.16
C VAL A 49 5.32 6.23 -7.67
N GLU A 50 5.74 7.31 -8.33
CA GLU A 50 5.68 7.42 -9.77
C GLU A 50 6.53 6.32 -10.40
N VAL A 51 5.85 5.42 -11.11
CA VAL A 51 6.48 4.34 -11.86
C VAL A 51 6.07 4.46 -13.31
N THR A 52 7.08 4.58 -14.15
CA THR A 52 6.96 4.61 -15.59
C THR A 52 6.75 3.18 -16.10
N ILE A 53 5.66 2.92 -16.82
CA ILE A 53 5.39 1.60 -17.39
C ILE A 53 5.57 1.65 -18.92
N PRO A 54 6.56 0.92 -19.48
CA PRO A 54 6.66 0.78 -20.93
C PRO A 54 5.48 -0.05 -21.45
N TYR A 55 4.78 0.46 -22.46
CA TYR A 55 3.66 -0.21 -23.10
C TYR A 55 3.73 -0.07 -24.62
N GLU A 56 4.14 -1.15 -25.28
CA GLU A 56 4.42 -1.16 -26.72
C GLU A 56 5.37 -0.01 -27.12
N GLU A 57 4.92 0.90 -27.97
CA GLU A 57 5.67 2.06 -28.48
C GLU A 57 5.50 3.31 -27.60
N ILE A 58 4.70 3.23 -26.53
CA ILE A 58 4.45 4.36 -25.63
C ILE A 58 4.93 4.07 -24.22
N THR A 59 5.09 5.15 -23.47
CA THR A 59 5.37 5.11 -22.04
C THR A 59 4.13 5.62 -21.32
N LEU A 60 3.58 4.80 -20.43
CA LEU A 60 2.47 5.21 -19.58
C LEU A 60 3.06 5.93 -18.37
N ASP A 61 2.89 7.24 -18.37
CA ASP A 61 3.18 8.09 -17.21
C ASP A 61 2.06 7.91 -16.16
N HIS A 62 2.42 8.00 -14.87
CA HIS A 62 1.47 7.98 -13.75
C HIS A 62 0.58 6.72 -13.68
N ALA A 63 1.19 5.53 -13.64
CA ALA A 63 0.44 4.27 -13.55
C ALA A 63 -0.45 4.12 -12.30
N PHE A 64 -0.26 4.96 -11.27
CA PHE A 64 -0.98 4.92 -10.00
C PHE A 64 -1.23 6.32 -9.48
#